data_AF-A0A832HGI8-F1
#
_entry.id   AF-A0A832HGI8-F1
#
_cell.length_a   1.000
_cell.length_b   1.000
_cell.length_c   1.000
_cell.angle_alpha   90.00
_cell.angle_beta   90.00
_cell.angle_gamma   90.00
#
_symmetry.space_group_name_H-M   'P 1'
#
loop_
_entity.id
_entity.type
_entity.pdbx_description
1 polymer ?
#
loop_
_entity_poly.entity_id
_entity_poly.type
_entity_poly.pdbx_seq_one_letter_code
_entity_poly.pdbx_strand_id
1 'polypeptide(L)'
;MRCSVWDGITMGLGTLGDYQALARFHYRGGSPGGVMRVIAAKAESGKTKAEIVGVLVECLPALACTLRDVATGGRFRLRDRTLAAALLNREVRCIARVVVHPQYRGLGLAAALVKEALRTAEVPYVEALAAMGRVHPFFAQAGMTAYDRPADAKTVRLIAALEAAGHRAMDLCDAARLTRTAWLERELRRFAGKEDEWAGLVAFARRRVLSQPVYFLKVLSAED
;
A
#
# COMPACT_ATOMS: atom_id res chain seq x y z
N MET A 1 21.08 -18.44 0.69
CA MET A 1 22.39 -17.78 0.72
C MET A 1 22.17 -16.34 1.17
N ARG A 2 22.79 -15.88 2.27
CA ARG A 2 22.62 -14.52 2.80
C ARG A 2 23.73 -13.64 2.20
N CYS A 3 23.39 -12.51 1.61
CA CYS A 3 24.38 -11.59 1.04
C CYS A 3 25.22 -10.96 2.16
N SER A 4 26.55 -10.92 2.04
CA SER A 4 27.47 -10.39 3.07
C SER A 4 27.21 -8.93 3.46
N VAL A 5 26.53 -8.16 2.60
CA VAL A 5 26.06 -6.80 2.94
C VAL A 5 25.12 -6.81 4.16
N TRP A 6 24.45 -7.94 4.44
CA TRP A 6 23.61 -8.10 5.63
C TRP A 6 24.38 -8.08 6.94
N ASP A 7 25.66 -8.45 6.94
CA ASP A 7 26.41 -8.69 8.18
C ASP A 7 26.64 -7.39 8.97
N GLY A 8 26.59 -6.24 8.30
CA GLY A 8 26.67 -4.91 8.92
C GLY A 8 25.33 -4.19 9.08
N ILE A 9 24.17 -4.85 8.85
CA ILE A 9 22.86 -4.19 8.92
C ILE A 9 22.16 -4.53 10.24
N THR A 10 21.85 -3.49 11.00
CA THR A 10 21.02 -3.57 12.22
C THR A 10 19.65 -2.96 11.97
N MET A 11 18.62 -3.48 12.65
CA MET A 11 17.25 -2.97 12.59
C MET A 11 16.71 -2.72 14.00
N GLY A 12 15.91 -1.68 14.15
CA GLY A 12 15.27 -1.36 15.42
C GLY A 12 14.48 -0.06 15.36
N LEU A 13 14.13 0.48 16.53
CA LEU A 13 13.42 1.76 16.63
C LEU A 13 14.22 2.89 15.96
N GLY A 14 13.53 3.65 15.13
CA GLY A 14 14.02 4.83 14.45
C GLY A 14 13.21 6.07 14.82
N THR A 15 13.48 7.15 14.12
CA THR A 15 12.89 8.48 14.32
C THR A 15 12.23 8.99 13.05
N LEU A 16 11.41 10.03 13.16
CA LEU A 16 10.88 10.70 11.98
C LEU A 16 11.99 11.31 11.11
N GLY A 17 13.12 11.70 11.71
CA GLY A 17 14.31 12.17 10.98
C GLY A 17 14.91 11.09 10.08
N ASP A 18 14.94 9.84 10.53
CA ASP A 18 15.39 8.71 9.70
C ASP A 18 14.47 8.52 8.49
N TYR A 19 13.15 8.66 8.67
CA TYR A 19 12.20 8.66 7.55
C TYR A 19 12.45 9.83 6.59
N GLN A 20 12.62 11.05 7.11
CA GLN A 20 12.86 12.24 6.30
C GLN A 20 14.11 12.10 5.43
N ALA A 21 15.17 11.46 5.94
CA ALA A 21 16.40 11.20 5.19
C ALA A 21 16.17 10.34 3.94
N LEU A 22 15.19 9.42 3.99
CA LEU A 22 14.85 8.52 2.88
C LEU A 22 13.57 8.91 2.12
N ALA A 23 12.78 9.87 2.59
CA ALA A 23 11.46 10.20 2.05
C ALA A 23 11.45 10.47 0.53
N ARG A 24 12.52 11.10 0.01
CA ARG A 24 12.70 11.38 -1.44
C ARG A 24 12.70 10.13 -2.32
N PHE A 25 12.98 8.95 -1.76
CA PHE A 25 13.02 7.68 -2.48
C PHE A 25 11.69 6.93 -2.47
N HIS A 26 10.67 7.47 -1.79
CA HIS A 26 9.34 6.88 -1.76
C HIS A 26 8.51 7.35 -2.96
N TYR A 27 7.82 6.42 -3.62
CA TYR A 27 7.07 6.69 -4.85
C TYR A 27 5.79 7.51 -4.65
N ARG A 28 5.27 7.60 -3.41
CA ARG A 28 4.14 8.49 -3.07
C ARG A 28 4.67 9.71 -2.31
N GLY A 29 4.31 10.89 -2.80
CA GLY A 29 4.51 12.15 -2.08
C GLY A 29 3.61 12.29 -0.83
N GLY A 30 3.90 13.31 -0.03
CA GLY A 30 3.16 13.66 1.18
C GLY A 30 3.62 12.93 2.44
N SER A 31 3.58 13.64 3.57
CA SER A 31 3.92 13.10 4.88
C SER A 31 2.82 12.18 5.39
N PRO A 32 3.16 11.00 5.94
CA PRO A 32 2.17 10.15 6.60
C PRO A 32 1.67 10.86 7.87
N GLY A 33 0.35 10.97 8.03
CA GLY A 33 -0.27 11.55 9.23
C GLY A 33 -0.41 10.50 10.34
N GLY A 34 -0.40 10.96 11.60
CA GLY A 34 -0.61 10.07 12.76
C GLY A 34 0.47 8.99 12.90
N VAL A 35 1.75 9.36 12.69
CA VAL A 35 2.89 8.45 12.87
C VAL A 35 2.95 7.97 14.32
N MET A 36 2.98 6.66 14.50
CA MET A 36 3.05 6.01 15.81
C MET A 36 4.46 5.48 16.08
N ARG A 37 5.10 4.92 15.05
CA ARG A 37 6.40 4.27 15.17
C ARG A 37 7.17 4.32 13.85
N VAL A 38 8.48 4.45 13.95
CA VAL A 38 9.40 4.28 12.83
C VAL A 38 10.37 3.15 13.19
N ILE A 39 10.62 2.27 12.24
CA ILE A 39 11.65 1.23 12.32
C ILE A 39 12.70 1.57 11.27
N ALA A 40 13.96 1.62 11.67
CA ALA A 40 15.07 1.97 10.80
C ALA A 40 16.02 0.78 10.65
N ALA A 41 16.47 0.56 9.42
CA ALA A 41 17.60 -0.29 9.10
C ALA A 41 18.83 0.59 8.90
N LYS A 42 19.90 0.31 9.65
CA LYS A 42 21.15 1.06 9.63
C LYS A 42 22.29 0.14 9.20
N ALA A 43 23.07 0.58 8.23
CA ALA A 43 24.30 -0.10 7.85
C ALA A 43 25.47 0.51 8.61
N GLU A 44 26.25 -0.35 9.26
CA GLU A 44 27.54 0.03 9.82
C GLU A 44 28.52 0.35 8.68
N SER A 45 29.16 1.50 8.77
CA SER A 45 30.30 1.86 7.93
C SER A 45 31.46 2.08 8.88
N GLY A 46 32.45 1.19 8.86
CA GLY A 46 33.41 1.00 9.95
C GLY A 46 34.14 2.25 10.48
N LYS A 47 34.18 3.37 9.73
CA LYS A 47 34.81 4.63 10.18
C LYS A 47 33.86 5.84 10.28
N THR A 48 32.58 5.67 9.96
CA THR A 48 31.59 6.78 9.93
C THR A 48 30.36 6.43 10.75
N LYS A 49 29.51 7.44 11.01
CA LYS A 49 28.18 7.22 11.58
C LYS A 49 27.40 6.23 10.70
N ALA A 50 26.68 5.31 11.34
CA ALA A 50 25.84 4.33 10.64
C ALA A 50 24.86 5.01 9.68
N GLU A 51 24.80 4.51 8.45
CA GLU A 51 23.97 5.05 7.37
C GLU A 51 22.55 4.49 7.46
N ILE A 52 21.52 5.32 7.28
CA ILE A 52 20.14 4.85 7.20
C ILE A 52 19.90 4.27 5.81
N VAL A 53 19.73 2.95 5.73
CA VAL A 53 19.58 2.23 4.46
C VAL A 53 18.15 1.78 4.18
N GLY A 54 17.30 1.78 5.21
CA GLY A 54 15.87 1.54 5.04
C GLY A 54 15.06 2.04 6.23
N VAL A 55 13.78 2.31 5.99
CA VAL A 55 12.82 2.72 7.01
C VAL A 55 11.44 2.13 6.75
N LEU A 56 10.72 1.86 7.82
CA LEU A 56 9.30 1.54 7.83
C LEU A 56 8.58 2.51 8.77
N VAL A 57 7.44 3.04 8.33
CA VAL A 57 6.63 3.96 9.14
C VAL A 57 5.27 3.35 9.38
N GLU A 58 4.90 3.25 10.65
CA GLU A 58 3.57 2.87 11.11
C GLU A 58 2.78 4.10 11.54
N CYS A 59 1.50 4.10 11.20
CA CYS A 59 0.57 5.17 11.51
C CYS A 59 -0.73 4.62 12.07
N LEU A 60 -1.58 5.53 12.56
CA LEU A 60 -2.99 5.24 12.77
C LEU A 60 -3.65 4.82 11.44
N PRO A 61 -4.57 3.83 11.49
CA PRO A 61 -5.28 3.34 10.32
C PRO A 61 -6.28 4.37 9.79
N ALA A 62 -6.61 4.28 8.51
CA ALA A 62 -7.73 5.05 7.96
C ALA A 62 -9.05 4.55 8.59
N LEU A 63 -9.94 5.47 9.00
CA LEU A 63 -11.21 5.12 9.65
C LEU A 63 -12.09 4.20 8.78
N ALA A 64 -12.16 4.48 7.49
CA ALA A 64 -12.95 3.71 6.53
C ALA A 64 -12.05 2.90 5.59
N CYS A 65 -12.11 1.58 5.67
CA CYS A 65 -11.42 0.66 4.77
C CYS A 65 -12.27 -0.60 4.55
N THR A 66 -12.97 -0.68 3.42
CA THR A 66 -13.81 -1.84 3.08
C THR A 66 -13.03 -3.16 3.05
N LEU A 67 -11.74 -3.12 2.67
CA LEU A 67 -10.91 -4.33 2.64
C LEU A 67 -10.58 -4.84 4.04
N ARG A 68 -10.42 -3.95 5.03
CA ARG A 68 -10.32 -4.34 6.44
C ARG A 68 -11.60 -4.98 6.91
N ASP A 69 -12.76 -4.43 6.54
CA ASP A 69 -14.05 -5.01 6.94
C ASP A 69 -14.18 -6.44 6.44
N VAL A 70 -13.77 -6.71 5.19
CA VAL A 70 -13.72 -8.07 4.63
C VAL A 70 -12.72 -8.95 5.40
N ALA A 71 -11.49 -8.47 5.60
CA ALA A 71 -10.41 -9.24 6.22
C ALA A 71 -10.66 -9.58 7.71
N THR A 72 -11.47 -8.77 8.38
CA THR A 72 -11.72 -8.88 9.84
C THR A 72 -13.16 -9.28 10.17
N GLY A 73 -13.95 -9.69 9.15
CA GLY A 73 -15.35 -10.05 9.35
C GLY A 73 -16.21 -8.91 9.93
N GLY A 74 -15.85 -7.65 9.65
CA GLY A 74 -16.57 -6.48 10.12
C GLY A 74 -16.32 -6.10 11.59
N ARG A 75 -15.29 -6.63 12.25
CA ARG A 75 -14.93 -6.33 13.65
C ARG A 75 -14.97 -4.83 14.00
N PHE A 76 -14.47 -4.00 13.09
CA PHE A 76 -14.36 -2.55 13.28
C PHE A 76 -15.54 -1.75 12.73
N ARG A 77 -16.58 -2.42 12.20
CA ARG A 77 -17.77 -1.80 11.60
C ARG A 77 -18.87 -1.66 12.64
N LEU A 78 -18.64 -0.79 13.62
CA LEU A 78 -19.62 -0.49 14.67
C LEU A 78 -20.60 0.61 14.21
N ARG A 79 -21.81 0.60 14.77
CA ARG A 79 -22.81 1.67 14.55
C ARG A 79 -22.32 3.00 15.12
N ASP A 80 -21.72 2.98 16.30
CA ASP A 80 -21.08 4.13 16.90
C ASP A 80 -19.69 4.35 16.28
N ARG A 81 -19.56 5.48 15.58
CA ARG A 81 -18.33 5.85 14.86
C ARG A 81 -17.19 6.22 15.79
N THR A 82 -17.48 6.80 16.95
CA THR A 82 -16.48 7.18 17.94
C THR A 82 -15.90 5.94 18.60
N LEU A 83 -16.76 4.99 18.98
CA LEU A 83 -16.33 3.70 19.50
C LEU A 83 -15.54 2.90 18.45
N ALA A 84 -15.98 2.90 17.19
CA ALA A 84 -15.25 2.25 16.10
C ALA A 84 -13.83 2.84 15.92
N ALA A 85 -13.71 4.16 15.94
CA ALA A 85 -12.41 4.85 15.83
C ALA A 85 -11.50 4.55 17.02
N ALA A 86 -12.04 4.56 18.24
CA ALA A 86 -11.28 4.24 19.45
C ALA A 86 -10.76 2.79 19.43
N LEU A 87 -11.61 1.84 19.03
CA LEU A 87 -11.24 0.43 18.87
C LEU A 87 -10.16 0.26 17.80
N LEU A 88 -10.31 0.93 16.64
CA LEU A 88 -9.31 0.92 15.57
C LEU A 88 -7.95 1.42 16.06
N ASN A 89 -7.94 2.59 16.72
CA ASN A 89 -6.72 3.23 17.18
C ASN A 89 -6.03 2.42 18.28
N ARG A 90 -6.79 1.63 19.04
CA ARG A 90 -6.24 0.72 20.06
C ARG A 90 -5.63 -0.54 19.43
N GLU A 91 -6.31 -1.14 18.46
CA GLU A 91 -6.00 -2.51 18.03
C GLU A 91 -5.26 -2.61 16.70
N VAL A 92 -5.14 -1.52 15.93
CA VAL A 92 -4.60 -1.58 14.58
C VAL A 92 -3.49 -0.55 14.36
N ARG A 93 -2.42 -0.97 13.69
CA ARG A 93 -1.41 -0.08 13.11
C ARG A 93 -1.35 -0.30 11.61
N CYS A 94 -1.15 0.78 10.86
CA CYS A 94 -1.04 0.74 9.41
C CYS A 94 0.40 1.02 8.99
N ILE A 95 1.02 0.11 8.24
CA ILE A 95 2.31 0.35 7.59
C ILE A 95 2.05 1.33 6.43
N ALA A 96 2.38 2.59 6.68
CA ALA A 96 2.13 3.68 5.74
C ALA A 96 3.27 3.83 4.72
N ARG A 97 4.51 3.49 5.10
CA ARG A 97 5.70 3.63 4.26
C ARG A 97 6.65 2.48 4.51
N VAL A 98 7.25 1.98 3.42
CA VAL A 98 8.46 1.17 3.46
C VAL A 98 9.39 1.75 2.41
N VAL A 99 10.56 2.22 2.82
CA VAL A 99 11.53 2.86 1.93
C VAL A 99 12.86 2.18 2.12
N VAL A 100 13.46 1.73 1.01
CA VAL A 100 14.82 1.20 0.98
C VAL A 100 15.64 2.08 0.06
N HIS A 101 16.81 2.50 0.54
CA HIS A 101 17.76 3.29 -0.24
C HIS A 101 18.10 2.56 -1.55
N PRO A 102 18.12 3.23 -2.72
CA PRO A 102 18.27 2.56 -4.01
C PRO A 102 19.45 1.59 -4.10
N GLN A 103 20.60 1.93 -3.51
CA GLN A 103 21.80 1.10 -3.52
C GLN A 103 21.66 -0.22 -2.74
N TYR A 104 20.68 -0.32 -1.83
CA TYR A 104 20.44 -1.49 -0.99
C TYR A 104 19.16 -2.26 -1.38
N ARG A 105 18.54 -1.90 -2.51
CA ARG A 105 17.36 -2.64 -3.04
C ARG A 105 17.79 -4.01 -3.58
N GLY A 106 16.85 -4.94 -3.64
CA GLY A 106 17.10 -6.32 -4.08
C GLY A 106 17.72 -7.22 -3.01
N LEU A 107 18.17 -6.67 -1.87
CA LEU A 107 18.75 -7.44 -0.76
C LEU A 107 17.71 -8.05 0.21
N GLY A 108 16.41 -7.83 -0.03
CA GLY A 108 15.34 -8.30 0.86
C GLY A 108 15.04 -7.40 2.07
N LEU A 109 15.66 -6.21 2.16
CA LEU A 109 15.48 -5.29 3.31
C LEU A 109 14.03 -4.87 3.55
N ALA A 110 13.23 -4.69 2.50
CA ALA A 110 11.82 -4.30 2.66
C ALA A 110 11.02 -5.38 3.40
N ALA A 111 11.18 -6.66 3.03
CA ALA A 111 10.50 -7.76 3.70
C ALA A 111 11.00 -7.93 5.14
N ALA A 112 12.30 -7.74 5.38
CA ALA A 112 12.87 -7.83 6.72
C ALA A 112 12.41 -6.69 7.65
N LEU A 113 12.33 -5.45 7.15
CA LEU A 113 11.73 -4.33 7.89
C LEU A 113 10.29 -4.63 8.30
N VAL A 114 9.49 -5.21 7.40
CA VAL A 114 8.12 -5.63 7.73
C VAL A 114 8.13 -6.74 8.78
N LYS A 115 8.99 -7.76 8.66
CA LYS A 115 9.10 -8.82 9.67
C LYS A 115 9.45 -8.25 11.06
N GLU A 116 10.39 -7.31 11.11
CA GLU A 116 10.77 -6.67 12.37
C GLU A 116 9.62 -5.84 12.95
N ALA A 117 8.85 -5.15 12.10
CA ALA A 117 7.64 -4.43 12.51
C ALA A 117 6.58 -5.35 13.11
N LEU A 118 6.33 -6.49 12.47
CA LEU A 118 5.38 -7.49 12.95
C LEU A 118 5.84 -8.12 14.26
N ARG A 119 7.12 -8.50 14.36
CA ARG A 119 7.72 -9.12 15.56
C ARG A 119 7.67 -8.21 16.78
N THR A 120 7.81 -6.91 16.58
CA THR A 120 7.83 -5.91 17.67
C THR A 120 6.49 -5.22 17.86
N ALA A 121 5.44 -5.57 17.12
CA ALA A 121 4.17 -4.87 17.17
C ALA A 121 3.49 -5.01 18.53
N GLU A 122 2.95 -3.88 19.02
CA GLU A 122 2.26 -3.77 20.31
C GLU A 122 0.73 -3.85 20.14
N VAL A 123 0.26 -4.25 18.96
CA VAL A 123 -1.15 -4.31 18.59
C VAL A 123 -1.48 -5.65 17.95
N PRO A 124 -2.71 -6.17 18.10
CA PRO A 124 -3.10 -7.45 17.53
C PRO A 124 -3.23 -7.44 16.00
N TYR A 125 -3.36 -6.28 15.36
CA TYR A 125 -3.50 -6.18 13.91
C TYR A 125 -2.52 -5.17 13.30
N VAL A 126 -1.80 -5.63 12.29
CA VAL A 126 -0.98 -4.75 11.43
C VAL A 126 -1.50 -4.83 10.00
N GLU A 127 -1.89 -3.69 9.44
CA GLU A 127 -2.42 -3.59 8.08
C GLU A 127 -1.49 -2.81 7.14
N ALA A 128 -1.62 -3.04 5.84
CA ALA A 128 -1.00 -2.20 4.82
C ALA A 128 -1.90 -2.10 3.57
N LEU A 129 -1.96 -0.92 2.95
CA LEU A 129 -2.60 -0.72 1.64
C LEU A 129 -1.52 -0.41 0.60
N ALA A 130 -1.17 -1.41 -0.19
CA ALA A 130 -0.05 -1.33 -1.12
C ALA A 130 -0.54 -1.21 -2.58
N ALA A 131 -0.32 -0.04 -3.18
CA ALA A 131 -0.50 0.14 -4.63
C ALA A 131 0.44 -0.76 -5.45
N MET A 132 1.63 -1.05 -4.91
CA MET A 132 2.65 -1.91 -5.52
C MET A 132 2.54 -3.37 -5.09
N GLY A 133 1.50 -3.75 -4.34
CA GLY A 133 1.34 -5.12 -3.83
C GLY A 133 1.26 -6.18 -4.93
N ARG A 134 0.76 -5.81 -6.13
CA ARG A 134 0.72 -6.67 -7.31
C ARG A 134 2.06 -6.78 -8.05
N VAL A 135 2.96 -5.82 -7.85
CA VAL A 135 4.26 -5.76 -8.54
C VAL A 135 5.33 -6.48 -7.75
N HIS A 136 5.36 -6.29 -6.41
CA HIS A 136 6.31 -6.98 -5.55
C HIS A 136 5.63 -7.42 -4.24
N PRO A 137 5.53 -8.74 -3.97
CA PRO A 137 4.76 -9.28 -2.85
C PRO A 137 5.55 -9.30 -1.53
N PHE A 138 6.32 -8.25 -1.20
CA PHE A 138 7.20 -8.29 -0.02
C PHE A 138 6.43 -8.34 1.31
N PHE A 139 5.21 -7.80 1.36
CA PHE A 139 4.34 -7.94 2.53
C PHE A 139 3.92 -9.42 2.74
N ALA A 140 3.57 -10.13 1.67
CA ALA A 140 3.29 -11.56 1.75
C ALA A 140 4.53 -12.39 2.12
N GLN A 141 5.69 -12.06 1.54
CA GLN A 141 6.97 -12.69 1.92
C GLN A 141 7.37 -12.43 3.38
N ALA A 142 6.86 -11.34 3.98
CA ALA A 142 7.02 -11.03 5.39
C ALA A 142 5.99 -11.72 6.30
N GLY A 143 5.04 -12.48 5.74
CA GLY A 143 4.05 -13.26 6.48
C GLY A 143 2.70 -12.58 6.64
N MET A 144 2.42 -11.48 5.92
CA MET A 144 1.09 -10.87 5.89
C MET A 144 0.17 -11.56 4.88
N THR A 145 -1.12 -11.67 5.19
CA THR A 145 -2.13 -12.22 4.28
C THR A 145 -2.62 -11.13 3.32
N ALA A 146 -2.61 -11.43 2.01
CA ALA A 146 -3.14 -10.54 0.98
C ALA A 146 -4.66 -10.69 0.83
N TYR A 147 -5.36 -9.57 0.67
CA TYR A 147 -6.77 -9.49 0.37
C TYR A 147 -6.98 -8.59 -0.84
N ASP A 148 -7.61 -9.15 -1.86
CA ASP A 148 -7.99 -8.43 -3.06
C ASP A 148 -9.39 -7.86 -2.94
N ARG A 149 -9.58 -6.67 -3.52
CA ARG A 149 -10.93 -6.13 -3.68
C ARG A 149 -11.62 -6.89 -4.81
N PRO A 150 -12.81 -7.48 -4.58
CA PRO A 150 -13.65 -7.94 -5.68
C PRO A 150 -13.94 -6.78 -6.63
N ALA A 151 -13.85 -7.00 -7.94
CA ALA A 151 -14.20 -5.97 -8.91
C ALA A 151 -15.65 -5.51 -8.67
N ASP A 152 -15.85 -4.22 -8.43
CA ASP A 152 -17.20 -3.69 -8.26
C ASP A 152 -17.96 -3.70 -9.59
N ALA A 153 -19.30 -3.72 -9.52
CA ALA A 153 -20.14 -3.84 -10.71
C ALA A 153 -19.88 -2.74 -11.77
N LYS A 154 -19.45 -1.53 -11.36
CA LYS A 154 -19.14 -0.45 -12.31
C LYS A 154 -17.82 -0.76 -13.04
N THR A 155 -16.83 -1.25 -12.31
CA THR A 155 -15.53 -1.67 -12.88
C THR A 155 -15.73 -2.84 -13.85
N VAL A 156 -16.48 -3.87 -13.46
CA VAL A 156 -16.81 -5.02 -14.33
C VAL A 156 -17.49 -4.54 -15.62
N ARG A 157 -18.49 -3.67 -15.50
CA ARG A 157 -19.21 -3.13 -16.66
C ARG A 157 -18.31 -2.31 -17.59
N LEU A 158 -17.42 -1.48 -17.05
CA LEU A 158 -16.50 -0.71 -17.88
C LEU A 158 -15.51 -1.62 -18.62
N ILE A 159 -15.00 -2.66 -17.97
CA ILE A 159 -14.11 -3.64 -18.62
C ILE A 159 -14.85 -4.33 -19.77
N ALA A 160 -16.07 -4.83 -19.54
CA ALA A 160 -16.88 -5.43 -20.59
C ALA A 160 -17.18 -4.44 -21.74
N ALA A 161 -17.35 -3.15 -21.43
CA ALA A 161 -17.54 -2.13 -22.44
C ALA A 161 -16.28 -1.89 -23.30
N LEU A 162 -15.11 -1.87 -22.68
CA LEU A 162 -13.84 -1.78 -23.40
C LEU A 162 -13.65 -3.00 -24.31
N GLU A 163 -13.90 -4.20 -23.81
CA GLU A 163 -13.77 -5.45 -24.57
C GLU A 163 -14.71 -5.49 -25.78
N ALA A 164 -15.98 -5.09 -25.61
CA ALA A 164 -16.94 -5.00 -26.71
C ALA A 164 -16.56 -3.92 -27.75
N ALA A 165 -15.79 -2.91 -27.36
CA ALA A 165 -15.19 -1.92 -28.27
C ALA A 165 -13.86 -2.39 -28.87
N GLY A 166 -13.39 -3.61 -28.59
CA GLY A 166 -12.13 -4.16 -29.11
C GLY A 166 -10.88 -3.72 -28.33
N HIS A 167 -11.04 -3.19 -27.11
CA HIS A 167 -9.96 -2.72 -26.25
C HIS A 167 -9.77 -3.61 -25.03
N ARG A 168 -8.51 -3.72 -24.58
CA ARG A 168 -8.17 -4.32 -23.28
C ARG A 168 -8.17 -3.24 -22.22
N ALA A 169 -8.38 -3.63 -20.96
CA ALA A 169 -8.25 -2.71 -19.82
C ALA A 169 -6.90 -1.95 -19.82
N MET A 170 -5.81 -2.60 -20.24
CA MET A 170 -4.47 -1.98 -20.32
C MET A 170 -4.37 -0.84 -21.34
N ASP A 171 -5.28 -0.75 -22.31
CA ASP A 171 -5.27 0.33 -23.29
C ASP A 171 -5.69 1.68 -22.64
N LEU A 172 -6.30 1.66 -21.45
CA LEU A 172 -6.55 2.85 -20.62
C LEU A 172 -5.25 3.58 -20.20
N CYS A 173 -4.07 2.96 -20.35
CA CYS A 173 -2.79 3.62 -20.05
C CYS A 173 -2.58 4.90 -20.87
N ASP A 174 -3.11 4.94 -22.09
CA ASP A 174 -2.97 6.02 -23.04
C ASP A 174 -4.26 6.20 -23.84
N ALA A 175 -4.87 7.40 -23.73
CA ALA A 175 -6.14 7.70 -24.39
C ALA A 175 -6.08 7.58 -25.92
N ALA A 176 -4.90 7.69 -26.53
CA ALA A 176 -4.70 7.52 -27.97
C ALA A 176 -4.85 6.05 -28.42
N ARG A 177 -4.78 5.08 -27.51
CA ARG A 177 -4.97 3.65 -27.81
C ARG A 177 -6.43 3.24 -27.91
N LEU A 178 -7.34 4.14 -27.51
CA LEU A 178 -8.77 3.89 -27.49
C LEU A 178 -9.43 4.55 -28.70
N THR A 179 -10.25 3.80 -29.40
CA THR A 179 -11.10 4.33 -30.46
C THR A 179 -12.28 5.05 -29.83
N ARG A 180 -12.31 6.38 -29.97
CA ARG A 180 -13.39 7.19 -29.42
C ARG A 180 -14.69 6.94 -30.19
N THR A 181 -15.62 6.24 -29.58
CA THR A 181 -17.00 6.07 -30.07
C THR A 181 -17.97 6.73 -29.10
N ALA A 182 -19.13 7.20 -29.60
CA ALA A 182 -20.17 7.79 -28.75
C ALA A 182 -20.64 6.83 -27.63
N TRP A 183 -20.63 5.54 -27.92
CA TRP A 183 -21.00 4.51 -26.95
C TRP A 183 -19.96 4.33 -25.85
N LEU A 184 -18.67 4.17 -26.20
CA LEU A 184 -17.59 4.02 -25.21
C LEU A 184 -17.44 5.28 -24.36
N GLU A 185 -17.58 6.46 -24.96
CA GLU A 185 -17.56 7.73 -24.24
C GLU A 185 -18.69 7.81 -23.20
N ARG A 186 -19.91 7.35 -23.54
CA ARG A 186 -21.02 7.29 -22.59
C ARG A 186 -20.74 6.35 -21.42
N GLU A 187 -20.11 5.20 -21.67
CA GLU A 187 -19.73 4.25 -20.61
C GLU A 187 -18.66 4.82 -19.68
N LEU A 188 -17.65 5.49 -20.24
CA LEU A 188 -16.63 6.19 -19.48
C LEU A 188 -17.22 7.34 -18.64
N ARG A 189 -18.13 8.16 -19.19
CA ARG A 189 -18.85 9.20 -18.44
C ARG A 189 -19.64 8.61 -17.29
N ARG A 190 -20.39 7.54 -17.53
CA ARG A 190 -21.14 6.84 -16.47
C ARG A 190 -20.23 6.28 -15.37
N PHE A 191 -19.00 5.91 -15.72
CA PHE A 191 -18.00 5.43 -14.77
C PHE A 191 -17.33 6.57 -13.97
N ALA A 192 -16.95 7.66 -14.64
CA ALA A 192 -16.22 8.79 -14.05
C ALA A 192 -17.11 9.84 -13.36
N GLY A 193 -18.40 9.85 -13.65
CA GLY A 193 -19.38 10.73 -13.02
C GLY A 193 -19.35 12.15 -13.61
N LYS A 194 -18.68 13.09 -12.94
CA LYS A 194 -18.68 14.53 -13.27
C LYS A 194 -17.62 14.97 -14.27
N GLU A 195 -16.84 14.03 -14.80
CA GLU A 195 -15.78 14.32 -15.74
C GLU A 195 -16.35 14.33 -17.16
N ASP A 196 -15.95 15.32 -17.96
CA ASP A 196 -16.54 15.58 -19.27
C ASP A 196 -15.51 15.56 -20.41
N GLU A 197 -14.22 15.69 -20.10
CA GLU A 197 -13.18 15.63 -21.11
C GLU A 197 -12.72 14.20 -21.35
N TRP A 198 -12.54 13.80 -22.62
CA TRP A 198 -12.11 12.46 -22.99
C TRP A 198 -10.83 12.02 -22.25
N ALA A 199 -9.83 12.90 -22.18
CA ALA A 199 -8.59 12.60 -21.48
C ALA A 199 -8.81 12.40 -19.97
N GLY A 200 -9.66 13.22 -19.35
CA GLY A 200 -10.04 13.10 -17.94
C GLY A 200 -10.79 11.80 -17.65
N LEU A 201 -11.74 11.44 -18.51
CA LEU A 201 -12.52 10.21 -18.44
C LEU A 201 -11.60 8.98 -18.45
N VAL A 202 -10.69 8.91 -19.43
CA VAL A 202 -9.73 7.81 -19.55
C VAL A 202 -8.76 7.81 -18.37
N ALA A 203 -8.28 8.97 -17.92
CA ALA A 203 -7.39 9.07 -16.76
C ALA A 203 -8.05 8.58 -15.46
N PHE A 204 -9.33 8.90 -15.26
CA PHE A 204 -10.11 8.43 -14.12
C PHE A 204 -10.31 6.91 -14.18
N ALA A 205 -10.74 6.40 -15.34
CA ALA A 205 -10.87 4.97 -15.61
C ALA A 205 -9.56 4.23 -15.36
N ARG A 206 -8.45 4.70 -15.94
CA ARG A 206 -7.10 4.17 -15.74
C ARG A 206 -6.76 4.04 -14.25
N ARG A 207 -6.94 5.12 -13.48
CA ARG A 207 -6.61 5.13 -12.04
C ARG A 207 -7.45 4.11 -11.26
N ARG A 208 -8.72 3.91 -11.61
CA ARG A 208 -9.61 2.99 -10.90
C ARG A 208 -9.45 1.55 -11.35
N VAL A 209 -9.23 1.29 -12.63
CA VAL A 209 -9.14 -0.06 -13.18
C VAL A 209 -7.74 -0.63 -13.00
N LEU A 210 -6.69 0.16 -13.29
CA LEU A 210 -5.31 -0.33 -13.32
C LEU A 210 -4.52 -0.12 -12.03
N SER A 211 -5.02 0.67 -11.07
CA SER A 211 -4.31 0.97 -9.82
C SER A 211 -5.05 0.48 -8.58
N GLN A 212 -5.62 -0.73 -8.65
CA GLN A 212 -6.27 -1.36 -7.50
C GLN A 212 -5.22 -1.80 -6.47
N PRO A 213 -5.21 -1.23 -5.26
CA PRO A 213 -4.27 -1.62 -4.23
C PRO A 213 -4.61 -3.02 -3.70
N VAL A 214 -3.58 -3.73 -3.25
CA VAL A 214 -3.73 -4.96 -2.46
C VAL A 214 -3.73 -4.57 -0.99
N TYR A 215 -4.68 -5.11 -0.22
CA TYR A 215 -4.70 -4.96 1.22
C TYR A 215 -3.93 -6.12 1.85
N PHE A 216 -3.10 -5.83 2.84
CA PHE A 216 -2.37 -6.84 3.60
C PHE A 216 -2.76 -6.73 5.06
N LEU A 217 -2.95 -7.86 5.72
CA LEU A 217 -3.23 -7.95 7.14
C LEU A 217 -2.39 -9.05 7.77
N LYS A 218 -1.77 -8.76 8.91
CA LYS A 218 -1.28 -9.76 9.85
C LYS A 218 -2.10 -9.64 11.13
N VAL A 219 -2.63 -10.78 11.56
CA VAL A 219 -3.17 -10.96 12.92
C VAL A 219 -2.04 -11.53 13.76
N LEU A 220 -1.77 -10.88 14.89
CA LEU A 220 -0.75 -11.30 15.84
C LEU A 220 -1.46 -11.92 17.04
N SER A 221 -1.26 -13.21 17.25
CA SER A 221 -1.67 -13.94 18.45
C SER A 221 -0.80 -13.51 19.62
N ALA A 222 -1.31 -13.64 20.85
CA ALA A 222 -0.52 -13.43 22.07
C ALA A 222 0.56 -14.52 22.29
N GLU A 223 0.75 -15.43 21.33
CA GLU A 223 1.60 -16.63 21.41
C GLU A 223 2.70 -16.68 20.31
N ASP A 224 2.78 -15.68 19.42
CA ASP A 224 3.81 -15.54 18.37
C ASP A 224 4.98 -14.65 18.83
#